data_AF-A0A9P9BL56-F1
#
_entry.id   AF-A0A9P9BL56-F1
#
_cell.length_a   1.000
_cell.length_b   1.000
_cell.length_c   1.000
_cell.angle_alpha   90.00
_cell.angle_beta   90.00
_cell.angle_gamma   90.00
#
_symmetry.space_group_name_H-M   'P 1'
#
loop_
_entity.id
_entity.type
_entity.pdbx_description
1 polymer ?
#
loop_
_entity_poly.entity_id
_entity_poly.type
_entity_poly.pdbx_seq_one_letter_code
_entity_poly.pdbx_strand_id
1 'polypeptide(L)'
;MAATPPTQRRPIRIGGASGGFTDRVAAMKRLASDPDIDAVVGDWLSENVMTGYGAGKAQQDSAALAPMPLSERKKTAMYASTFLQCFEPAIEHIARNKTKVAVNAGASDTELLALVVRDMVQERAILT
;
A
#
# COMPACT_ATOMS: atom_id res chain seq x y z
N MET A 1 -36.03 -11.33 28.87
CA MET A 1 -35.55 -11.56 27.49
C MET A 1 -34.18 -12.21 27.60
N ALA A 2 -33.99 -13.41 27.03
CA ALA A 2 -32.70 -14.10 27.09
C ALA A 2 -31.71 -13.45 26.11
N ALA A 3 -30.46 -13.23 26.56
CA ALA A 3 -29.41 -12.66 25.74
C ALA A 3 -29.03 -13.63 24.60
N THR A 4 -28.97 -13.14 23.37
CA THR A 4 -28.46 -13.89 22.22
C THR A 4 -27.04 -14.37 22.52
N PRO A 5 -26.73 -15.67 22.38
CA PRO A 5 -25.38 -16.16 22.61
C PRO A 5 -24.41 -15.45 21.63
N PRO A 6 -23.20 -15.10 22.07
CA PRO A 6 -22.24 -14.44 21.20
C PRO A 6 -21.98 -15.32 19.98
N THR A 7 -22.15 -14.76 18.78
CA THR A 7 -21.74 -15.43 17.55
C THR A 7 -20.27 -15.79 17.68
N GLN A 8 -19.97 -17.09 17.54
CA GLN A 8 -18.60 -17.59 17.66
C GLN A 8 -17.74 -16.90 16.59
N ARG A 9 -16.86 -15.98 17.00
CA ARG A 9 -15.97 -15.27 16.08
C ARG A 9 -14.92 -16.25 15.57
N ARG A 10 -14.77 -16.34 14.25
CA ARG A 10 -13.66 -17.10 13.66
C ARG A 10 -12.33 -16.37 13.86
N PRO A 11 -11.19 -17.08 13.85
CA PRO A 11 -9.87 -16.46 13.82
C PRO A 11 -9.67 -15.54 12.59
N ILE A 12 -8.83 -14.51 12.76
CA ILE A 12 -8.39 -13.62 11.68
C ILE A 12 -7.12 -14.21 11.05
N ARG A 13 -7.08 -14.31 9.72
CA ARG A 13 -5.91 -14.76 8.97
C ARG A 13 -5.20 -13.57 8.34
N ILE A 14 -3.95 -13.36 8.73
CA ILE A 14 -3.12 -12.24 8.28
C ILE A 14 -1.94 -12.78 7.49
N GLY A 15 -1.82 -12.36 6.23
CA GLY A 15 -0.67 -12.66 5.37
C GLY A 15 0.38 -11.56 5.45
N GLY A 16 1.66 -11.94 5.50
CA GLY A 16 2.79 -11.02 5.42
C GLY A 16 3.36 -10.97 4.00
N ALA A 17 3.43 -9.79 3.41
CA ALA A 17 4.16 -9.56 2.16
C ALA A 17 5.10 -8.36 2.27
N SER A 18 6.23 -8.44 1.59
CA SER A 18 7.15 -7.33 1.41
C SER A 18 7.48 -7.19 -0.08
N GLY A 19 7.99 -6.03 -0.46
CA GLY A 19 8.40 -5.75 -1.84
C GLY A 19 9.62 -4.85 -1.88
N GLY A 20 10.54 -5.04 -0.94
CA GLY A 20 11.85 -4.41 -0.95
C GLY A 20 12.75 -4.97 -2.05
N PHE A 21 13.98 -4.49 -2.09
CA PHE A 21 14.99 -5.01 -3.00
C PHE A 21 15.18 -6.53 -2.76
N THR A 22 15.10 -7.34 -3.81
CA THR A 22 15.11 -8.83 -3.82
C THR A 22 13.83 -9.57 -3.41
N ASP A 23 12.81 -8.87 -2.91
CA ASP A 23 11.56 -9.52 -2.54
C ASP A 23 10.73 -9.97 -3.76
N ARG A 24 9.81 -10.92 -3.51
CA ARG A 24 8.88 -11.38 -4.55
C ARG A 24 7.77 -10.37 -4.77
N VAL A 25 7.85 -9.61 -5.86
CA VAL A 25 6.80 -8.67 -6.32
C VAL A 25 5.39 -9.31 -6.36
N ALA A 26 5.31 -10.59 -6.72
CA ALA A 26 4.03 -11.31 -6.81
C ALA A 26 3.43 -11.75 -5.45
N ALA A 27 4.12 -11.55 -4.31
CA ALA A 27 3.69 -12.05 -3.01
C ALA A 27 2.34 -11.47 -2.58
N MET A 28 2.14 -10.16 -2.71
CA MET A 28 0.89 -9.50 -2.36
C MET A 28 -0.29 -10.03 -3.18
N LYS A 29 -0.13 -10.16 -4.50
CA LYS A 29 -1.16 -10.75 -5.38
C LYS A 29 -1.54 -12.15 -4.94
N ARG A 30 -0.55 -13.01 -4.63
CA ARG A 30 -0.79 -14.40 -4.21
C ARG A 30 -1.59 -14.46 -2.92
N LEU A 31 -1.22 -13.67 -1.91
CA LEU A 31 -1.97 -13.60 -0.66
C LEU A 31 -3.38 -13.03 -0.87
N ALA A 32 -3.50 -11.95 -1.65
CA ALA A 32 -4.80 -11.36 -1.95
C ALA A 32 -5.71 -12.31 -2.72
N SER A 33 -5.16 -13.22 -3.53
CA SER A 33 -5.95 -14.19 -4.30
C SER A 33 -6.63 -15.26 -3.46
N ASP A 34 -6.15 -15.49 -2.24
CA ASP A 34 -6.74 -16.44 -1.30
C ASP A 34 -7.93 -15.78 -0.56
N PRO A 35 -9.17 -16.28 -0.74
CA PRO A 35 -10.36 -15.72 -0.09
C PRO A 35 -10.39 -15.95 1.43
N ASP A 36 -9.54 -16.82 1.97
CA ASP A 36 -9.42 -17.07 3.40
C ASP A 36 -8.56 -16.02 4.12
N ILE A 37 -7.82 -15.16 3.40
CA ILE A 37 -6.98 -14.10 3.96
C ILE A 37 -7.80 -12.82 4.22
N ASP A 38 -7.90 -12.45 5.50
CA ASP A 38 -8.62 -11.26 5.95
C ASP A 38 -7.83 -9.98 5.74
N ALA A 39 -6.52 -10.04 5.94
CA ALA A 39 -5.64 -8.90 5.82
C ALA A 39 -4.27 -9.28 5.28
N VAL A 40 -3.69 -8.38 4.49
CA VAL A 40 -2.28 -8.39 4.12
C VAL A 40 -1.60 -7.25 4.86
N VAL A 41 -0.58 -7.58 5.64
CA VAL A 41 0.32 -6.60 6.25
C VAL A 41 1.68 -6.68 5.58
N GLY A 42 2.45 -5.59 5.60
CA GLY A 42 3.73 -5.63 4.94
C GLY A 42 4.67 -4.46 5.12
N ASP A 43 5.92 -4.74 4.80
CA ASP A 43 7.05 -3.84 4.94
C ASP A 43 7.70 -3.58 3.57
N TRP A 44 7.91 -2.31 3.27
CA TRP A 44 8.59 -1.83 2.06
C TRP A 44 9.79 -0.96 2.38
N LEU A 45 10.11 -0.76 3.66
CA LEU A 45 11.10 0.17 4.13
C LEU A 45 12.25 -0.56 4.82
N SER A 46 13.46 -0.26 4.37
CA SER A 46 14.69 -0.59 5.07
C SER A 46 15.37 0.70 5.50
N GLU A 47 16.30 0.60 6.46
CA GLU A 47 17.08 1.74 6.97
C GLU A 47 17.73 2.52 5.83
N ASN A 48 18.20 1.80 4.80
CA ASN A 48 18.81 2.40 3.61
C ASN A 48 17.80 3.24 2.78
N VAL A 49 16.65 2.66 2.42
CA VAL A 49 15.67 3.39 1.59
C VAL A 49 14.97 4.49 2.38
N MET A 50 14.73 4.29 3.68
CA MET A 50 14.19 5.32 4.57
C MET A 50 15.11 6.53 4.64
N THR A 51 16.42 6.31 4.77
CA THR A 51 17.42 7.39 4.77
C THR A 51 17.41 8.14 3.45
N GLY A 52 17.32 7.41 2.33
CA GLY A 52 17.18 8.01 0.99
C GLY A 52 15.94 8.89 0.84
N TYR A 53 14.77 8.38 1.25
CA TYR A 53 13.52 9.14 1.23
C TYR A 53 13.55 10.37 2.14
N GLY A 54 14.15 10.23 3.33
CA GLY A 54 14.32 11.35 4.26
C GLY A 54 15.24 12.44 3.70
N ALA A 55 16.37 12.06 3.10
CA ALA A 55 17.29 13.00 2.48
C ALA A 55 16.65 13.72 1.28
N GLY A 56 15.91 12.99 0.43
CA GLY A 56 15.18 13.57 -0.69
C GLY A 56 14.09 14.54 -0.24
N LYS A 57 13.36 14.21 0.83
CA LYS A 57 12.36 15.12 1.41
C LYS A 57 12.99 16.41 1.91
N ALA A 58 14.11 16.33 2.63
CA ALA A 58 14.82 17.52 3.12
C ALA A 58 15.28 18.43 1.99
N GLN A 59 15.72 17.87 0.86
CA GLN A 59 16.07 18.65 -0.33
C GLN A 59 14.85 19.33 -0.95
N GLN A 60 13.70 18.65 -1.02
CA GLN A 60 12.46 19.24 -1.54
C GLN A 60 11.95 20.38 -0.66
N ASP A 61 11.96 20.22 0.67
CA ASP A 61 11.48 21.25 1.60
C ASP A 61 12.37 22.51 1.55
N SER A 62 13.66 22.35 1.21
CA SER A 62 14.58 23.48 1.00
C SER A 62 14.32 24.26 -0.29
N ALA A 63 13.66 23.65 -1.26
CA ALA A 63 13.20 24.31 -2.47
C ALA A 63 11.80 24.85 -2.21
N ALA A 64 11.63 26.18 -2.10
CA ALA A 64 10.31 26.80 -1.97
C ALA A 64 9.48 26.55 -3.24
N LEU A 65 8.81 25.40 -3.32
CA LEU A 65 8.06 24.96 -4.48
C LEU A 65 6.61 25.42 -4.39
N ALA A 66 6.15 26.09 -5.45
CA ALA A 66 4.73 26.37 -5.65
C ALA A 66 3.94 25.04 -5.71
N PRO A 67 2.61 25.05 -5.45
CA PRO A 67 1.78 23.86 -5.58
C PRO A 67 1.93 23.23 -6.98
N MET A 68 2.39 21.98 -7.03
CA MET A 68 2.58 21.24 -8.28
C MET A 68 1.43 20.26 -8.55
N PRO A 69 1.07 20.01 -9.82
CA PRO A 69 0.15 18.95 -10.19
C PRO A 69 0.61 17.58 -9.66
N LEU A 70 -0.35 16.67 -9.42
CA LEU A 70 -0.07 15.35 -8.87
C LEU A 70 0.93 14.55 -9.74
N SER A 71 0.84 14.67 -11.06
CA SER A 71 1.77 14.03 -12.02
C SER A 71 3.22 14.46 -11.84
N GLU A 72 3.47 15.74 -11.51
CA GLU A 72 4.82 16.23 -11.22
C GLU A 72 5.29 15.79 -9.84
N ARG A 73 4.40 15.81 -8.84
CA ARG A 73 4.70 15.31 -7.48
C ARG A 73 5.11 13.84 -7.48
N LYS A 74 4.50 12.99 -8.32
CA LYS A 74 4.86 11.56 -8.48
C LYS A 74 6.32 11.35 -8.91
N LYS A 75 6.93 12.28 -9.66
CA LYS A 75 8.31 12.14 -10.17
C LYS A 75 9.38 12.26 -9.10
N THR A 76 9.07 12.98 -8.02
CA THR A 76 10.00 13.24 -6.91
C THR A 76 9.44 12.69 -5.60
N ALA A 77 8.60 11.66 -5.67
CA ALA A 77 7.93 11.13 -4.51
C ALA A 77 8.90 10.44 -3.53
N MET A 78 8.66 10.63 -2.24
CA MET A 78 9.41 10.01 -1.14
C MET A 78 8.62 8.88 -0.47
N TYR A 79 7.96 8.05 -1.27
CA TYR A 79 7.32 6.78 -0.89
C TYR A 79 7.95 5.60 -1.64
N ALA A 80 7.73 4.38 -1.16
CA ALA A 80 8.25 3.16 -1.79
C ALA A 80 7.53 2.83 -3.10
N SER A 81 8.13 3.17 -4.25
CA SER A 81 7.54 2.91 -5.57
C SER A 81 7.36 1.42 -5.87
N THR A 82 8.18 0.55 -5.28
CA THR A 82 8.06 -0.92 -5.41
C THR A 82 6.77 -1.46 -4.77
N PHE A 83 6.16 -0.74 -3.83
CA PHE A 83 4.82 -1.08 -3.34
C PHE A 83 3.78 -1.02 -4.45
N LEU A 84 3.83 -0.01 -5.32
CA LEU A 84 2.87 0.11 -6.42
C LEU A 84 2.96 -1.07 -7.39
N GLN A 85 4.17 -1.58 -7.63
CA GLN A 85 4.41 -2.76 -8.47
C GLN A 85 3.79 -4.04 -7.86
N CYS A 86 3.79 -4.15 -6.53
CA CYS A 86 3.17 -5.27 -5.82
C CYS A 86 1.65 -5.12 -5.70
N PHE A 87 1.20 -3.88 -5.48
CA PHE A 87 -0.19 -3.52 -5.22
C PHE A 87 -1.05 -3.57 -6.48
N GLU A 88 -0.59 -2.99 -7.58
CA GLU A 88 -1.33 -2.93 -8.84
C GLU A 88 -1.94 -4.28 -9.25
N PRO A 89 -1.18 -5.39 -9.34
CA PRO A 89 -1.73 -6.67 -9.77
C PRO A 89 -2.58 -7.37 -8.69
N ALA A 90 -2.68 -6.81 -7.48
CA ALA A 90 -3.47 -7.34 -6.37
C ALA A 90 -4.82 -6.62 -6.19
N ILE A 91 -5.02 -5.43 -6.77
CA ILE A 91 -6.21 -4.57 -6.55
C ILE A 91 -7.52 -5.34 -6.72
N GLU A 92 -7.68 -6.07 -7.82
CA GLU A 92 -8.92 -6.80 -8.11
C GLU A 92 -9.22 -7.90 -7.09
N HIS A 93 -8.18 -8.61 -6.65
CA HIS A 93 -8.31 -9.67 -5.66
C HIS A 93 -8.64 -9.09 -4.28
N ILE A 94 -7.97 -8.00 -3.88
CA ILE A 94 -8.23 -7.27 -2.64
C ILE A 94 -9.69 -6.81 -2.60
N ALA A 95 -10.18 -6.21 -3.69
CA ALA A 95 -11.55 -5.73 -3.80
C ALA A 95 -12.56 -6.88 -3.74
N ARG A 96 -12.35 -7.95 -4.54
CA ARG A 96 -13.23 -9.12 -4.60
C ARG A 96 -13.33 -9.84 -3.25
N ASN A 97 -12.20 -10.07 -2.59
CA ASN A 97 -12.13 -10.82 -1.33
C ASN A 97 -12.35 -9.94 -0.10
N LYS A 98 -12.48 -8.62 -0.27
CA LYS A 98 -12.62 -7.62 0.81
C LYS A 98 -11.45 -7.64 1.80
N THR A 99 -10.29 -8.11 1.35
CA THR A 99 -9.04 -8.18 2.12
C THR A 99 -8.61 -6.79 2.54
N LYS A 100 -8.16 -6.62 3.79
CA LYS A 100 -7.59 -5.36 4.29
C LYS A 100 -6.11 -5.29 3.96
N VAL A 101 -5.58 -4.10 3.71
CA VAL A 101 -4.15 -3.90 3.43
C VAL A 101 -3.60 -2.84 4.38
N ALA A 102 -2.51 -3.15 5.07
CA ALA A 102 -1.81 -2.21 5.95
C ALA A 102 -0.29 -2.30 5.70
N VAL A 103 0.32 -1.18 5.31
CA VAL A 103 1.73 -1.12 4.89
C VAL A 103 2.40 0.17 5.36
N ASN A 104 3.72 0.15 5.52
CA ASN A 104 4.51 1.34 5.84
C ASN A 104 5.05 2.08 4.59
N ALA A 105 4.67 1.65 3.38
CA ALA A 105 5.23 2.10 2.10
C ALA A 105 5.17 3.61 1.83
N GLY A 106 4.41 4.37 2.62
CA GLY A 106 4.30 5.83 2.49
C GLY A 106 5.59 6.60 2.78
N ALA A 107 6.51 6.02 3.58
CA ALA A 107 7.73 6.67 4.04
C ALA A 107 7.50 8.16 4.43
N SER A 108 8.19 9.10 3.78
CA SER A 108 8.10 10.54 4.11
C SER A 108 7.00 11.28 3.34
N ASP A 109 6.31 10.61 2.41
CA ASP A 109 5.25 11.19 1.55
C ASP A 109 3.96 10.32 1.58
N THR A 110 3.54 9.92 2.78
CA THR A 110 2.37 9.05 2.99
C THR A 110 1.09 9.59 2.34
N GLU A 111 0.84 10.90 2.41
CA GLU A 111 -0.33 11.52 1.77
C GLU A 111 -0.29 11.37 0.25
N LEU A 112 0.88 11.58 -0.37
CA LEU A 112 1.03 11.44 -1.82
C LEU A 112 0.80 9.99 -2.24
N LEU A 113 1.31 9.01 -1.48
CA LEU A 113 1.04 7.60 -1.75
C LEU A 113 -0.46 7.30 -1.69
N ALA A 114 -1.19 7.83 -0.69
CA ALA A 114 -2.62 7.64 -0.57
C ALA A 114 -3.39 8.18 -1.79
N LEU A 115 -2.99 9.35 -2.32
CA LEU A 115 -3.57 9.91 -3.54
C LEU A 115 -3.31 9.00 -4.74
N VAL A 116 -2.08 8.50 -4.90
CA VAL A 116 -1.71 7.59 -6.01
C VAL A 116 -2.51 6.28 -5.94
N VAL A 117 -2.61 5.69 -4.74
CA VAL A 117 -3.38 4.45 -4.52
C VAL A 117 -4.85 4.66 -4.86
N ARG A 118 -5.43 5.79 -4.46
CA ARG A 118 -6.82 6.14 -4.79
C ARG A 118 -7.03 6.21 -6.30
N ASP A 119 -6.15 6.91 -7.03
CA ASP A 119 -6.23 7.01 -8.49
C ASP A 119 -6.18 5.60 -9.14
N MET A 120 -5.22 4.76 -8.74
CA MET A 120 -5.07 3.40 -9.28
C MET A 120 -6.32 2.53 -9.02
N VAL A 121 -6.91 2.64 -7.82
CA VAL A 121 -8.16 1.92 -7.49
C VAL A 121 -9.32 2.44 -8.33
N GLN A 122 -9.44 3.75 -8.53
CA GLN A 122 -10.48 4.35 -9.37
C GLN A 122 -10.34 3.94 -10.83
N GLU A 123 -9.14 3.96 -11.39
CA GLU A 123 -8.85 3.50 -12.74
C GLU A 123 -9.27 2.04 -12.96
N ARG A 124 -9.02 1.17 -11.97
CA ARG A 124 -9.43 -0.24 -12.02
C ARG A 124 -10.93 -0.43 -11.83
N ALA A 125 -11.58 0.39 -11.01
CA ALA A 125 -13.03 0.33 -10.79
C ALA A 125 -13.84 0.81 -12.01
N ILE A 126 -13.26 1.64 -12.89
CA ILE A 126 -13.88 2.05 -14.15
C ILE A 126 -13.83 0.91 -15.21
N LEU A 127 -12.96 -0.09 -15.02
CA LEU A 127 -12.77 -1.21 -15.95
C LEU A 127 -13.63 -2.45 -15.63
N THR A 128 -14.41 -2.43 -14.55
CA THR A 128 -15.30 -3.50 -14.07
C THR A 128 -16.74 -3.06 -14.03
#